data_AF-R6YXN1-F1
#
_entry.id   AF-R6YXN1-F1
#
_cell.length_a   1.000
_cell.length_b   1.000
_cell.length_c   1.000
_cell.angle_alpha   90.00
_cell.angle_beta   90.00
_cell.angle_gamma   90.00
#
_symmetry.space_group_name_H-M   'P 1'
#
loop_
_entity.id
_entity.type
_entity.pdbx_description
1 polymer ?
#
loop_
_entity_poly.entity_id
_entity_poly.type
_entity_poly.pdbx_seq_one_letter_code
_entity_poly.pdbx_strand_id
1 'polypeptide(L)'
;MANVILNRVHSKHFPDTVKGVVFANRAGRYQFSPVSNGRYYRVTVSDKTKKAVKQALAGKDISKGALYFMCRSASNPKNVAWFDRDLTKVAQHGCHEFFK
;
A
#
# COMPACT_ATOMS: atom_id res chain seq x y z
N MET A 1 4.19 3.58 2.25
CA MET A 1 3.52 3.08 1.02
C MET A 1 4.39 2.08 0.28
N ALA A 2 5.55 2.48 -0.28
CA ALA A 2 6.45 1.56 -0.99
C ALA A 2 6.85 0.33 -0.15
N ASN A 3 7.10 0.53 1.15
CA ASN A 3 7.38 -0.58 2.07
C ASN A 3 6.25 -1.61 2.14
N VAL A 4 4.99 -1.20 2.11
CA VAL A 4 3.86 -2.14 2.13
C VAL A 4 3.86 -3.02 0.88
N ILE A 5 4.25 -2.49 -0.28
CA ILE A 5 4.39 -3.28 -1.51
C ILE A 5 5.51 -4.31 -1.34
N LEU A 6 6.67 -3.90 -0.82
CA LEU A 6 7.80 -4.81 -0.57
C LEU A 6 7.45 -5.88 0.48
N ASN A 7 6.79 -5.49 1.58
CA ASN A 7 6.33 -6.41 2.63
C ASN A 7 5.35 -7.45 2.07
N ARG A 8 4.47 -7.06 1.14
CA ARG A 8 3.57 -7.99 0.44
C ARG A 8 4.34 -8.96 -0.45
N VAL A 9 5.31 -8.48 -1.23
CA VAL A 9 6.18 -9.35 -2.04
C VAL A 9 6.89 -10.40 -1.19
N HIS A 10 7.29 -10.05 0.03
CA HIS A 10 7.92 -10.99 0.98
C HIS A 10 6.94 -11.87 1.78
N SER A 11 5.63 -11.66 1.64
CA SER A 11 4.60 -12.39 2.38
C SER A 11 3.99 -13.50 1.52
N LYS A 12 3.85 -14.69 2.09
CA LYS A 12 3.21 -15.85 1.43
C LYS A 12 1.73 -15.64 1.10
N HIS A 13 1.11 -14.58 1.64
CA HIS A 13 -0.31 -14.26 1.41
C HIS A 13 -0.56 -13.40 0.16
N PHE A 14 0.49 -12.96 -0.52
CA PHE A 14 0.39 -12.05 -1.67
C PHE A 14 1.26 -12.56 -2.82
N PRO A 15 1.08 -12.01 -4.04
CA PRO A 15 1.99 -12.29 -5.15
C PRO A 15 3.43 -11.93 -4.80
N ASP A 16 4.37 -12.73 -5.28
CA ASP A 16 5.81 -12.65 -5.06
C ASP A 16 6.53 -11.67 -6.02
N THR A 17 5.78 -10.90 -6.81
CA THR A 17 6.32 -9.88 -7.72
C THR A 17 5.70 -8.52 -7.47
N VAL A 18 6.50 -7.47 -7.65
CA VAL A 18 6.02 -6.07 -7.55
C VAL A 18 4.86 -5.83 -8.52
N LYS A 19 4.93 -6.37 -9.75
CA LYS A 19 3.84 -6.27 -10.73
C LYS A 19 2.59 -6.98 -10.23
N GLY A 20 2.71 -8.20 -9.70
CA GLY A 20 1.57 -8.94 -9.14
C GLY A 20 0.90 -8.19 -7.99
N VAL A 21 1.67 -7.59 -7.09
CA VAL A 21 1.12 -6.79 -5.98
C VAL A 21 0.46 -5.51 -6.48
N VAL A 22 1.11 -4.74 -7.36
CA VAL A 22 0.61 -3.45 -7.86
C VAL A 22 -0.66 -3.64 -8.72
N PHE A 23 -0.70 -4.69 -9.54
CA PHE A 23 -1.83 -4.99 -10.42
C PHE A 23 -2.82 -5.98 -9.81
N ALA A 24 -2.72 -6.28 -8.51
CA ALA A 24 -3.62 -7.18 -7.83
C ALA A 24 -5.08 -6.73 -8.03
N ASN A 25 -5.86 -7.63 -8.64
CA ASN A 25 -7.26 -7.45 -8.92
C ASN A 25 -8.02 -8.64 -8.36
N ARG A 26 -9.04 -8.38 -7.54
CA ARG A 26 -9.95 -9.40 -7.03
C ARG A 26 -11.36 -9.06 -7.48
N ALA A 27 -11.93 -9.90 -8.34
CA ALA A 27 -13.29 -9.75 -8.86
C ALA A 27 -13.58 -8.33 -9.41
N GLY A 28 -12.67 -7.80 -10.22
CA GLY A 28 -12.81 -6.48 -10.85
C GLY A 28 -12.38 -5.30 -9.95
N ARG A 29 -12.02 -5.54 -8.69
CA ARG A 29 -11.54 -4.49 -7.78
C ARG A 29 -10.03 -4.51 -7.70
N TYR A 30 -9.41 -3.43 -8.17
CA TYR A 30 -7.97 -3.21 -8.02
C TYR A 30 -7.62 -2.78 -6.61
N GLN A 31 -6.50 -3.30 -6.10
CA GLN A 31 -5.97 -2.91 -4.81
C GLN A 31 -5.49 -1.45 -4.77
N PHE A 32 -4.93 -0.96 -5.88
CA PHE A 32 -4.39 0.40 -5.99
C PHE A 32 -5.22 1.20 -6.99
N SER A 33 -5.89 2.25 -6.50
CA SER A 33 -6.76 3.08 -7.34
C SER A 33 -6.07 3.72 -8.56
N PRO A 34 -4.76 4.05 -8.56
CA PRO A 34 -4.09 4.53 -9.77
C PRO A 34 -4.10 3.55 -10.95
N VAL A 35 -4.22 2.24 -10.68
CA VAL A 35 -4.32 1.23 -11.73
C VAL A 35 -5.73 1.25 -12.34
N SER A 36 -6.77 1.24 -11.49
CA SER A 36 -8.16 1.23 -11.97
C SER A 36 -8.59 2.53 -12.65
N ASN A 37 -8.08 3.69 -12.21
CA ASN A 37 -8.45 4.99 -12.76
C ASN A 37 -7.51 5.47 -13.89
N GLY A 38 -6.60 4.62 -14.35
CA GLY A 38 -5.68 4.91 -15.45
C GLY A 38 -4.54 5.89 -15.14
N ARG A 39 -4.48 6.46 -13.93
CA ARG A 39 -3.40 7.40 -13.55
C ARG A 39 -2.01 6.77 -13.66
N TYR A 40 -1.90 5.46 -13.42
CA TYR A 40 -0.66 4.70 -13.58
C TYR A 40 0.00 4.94 -14.94
N TYR A 41 -0.79 5.01 -16.02
CA TYR A 41 -0.29 5.11 -17.39
C TYR A 41 0.01 6.54 -17.87
N ARG A 42 -0.36 7.56 -17.07
CA ARG A 42 -0.31 8.97 -17.49
C ARG A 42 0.55 9.84 -16.59
N VAL A 43 0.96 9.33 -15.43
CA VAL A 43 1.69 10.12 -14.44
C VAL A 43 3.17 10.22 -14.80
N THR A 44 3.71 11.44 -14.70
CA THR A 44 5.16 11.65 -14.68
C THR A 44 5.67 11.53 -13.25
N VAL A 45 6.60 10.62 -13.01
CA VAL A 45 7.11 10.35 -11.66
C VAL A 45 8.09 11.44 -11.23
N SER A 46 7.80 12.12 -10.12
CA SER A 46 8.68 13.14 -9.55
C SER A 46 9.94 12.54 -8.92
N ASP A 47 11.03 13.30 -8.87
CA ASP A 47 12.29 12.84 -8.27
C ASP A 47 12.17 12.59 -6.77
N LYS A 48 11.32 13.34 -6.07
CA LYS A 48 10.96 13.07 -4.68
C LYS A 48 10.37 11.66 -4.51
N THR A 49 9.50 11.24 -5.45
CA THR A 49 8.91 9.90 -5.44
C THR A 49 9.97 8.83 -5.69
N LYS A 50 10.84 9.03 -6.70
CA LYS A 50 11.97 8.12 -6.97
C LYS A 50 12.88 7.97 -5.75
N LYS A 51 13.22 9.08 -5.08
CA LYS A 51 14.04 9.07 -3.86
C LYS A 51 13.37 8.29 -2.72
N ALA A 52 12.07 8.49 -2.50
CA ALA A 52 11.33 7.75 -1.48
C ALA A 52 11.31 6.23 -1.76
N VAL A 53 11.14 5.82 -3.03
CA VAL A 53 11.21 4.40 -3.42
C VAL A 53 12.62 3.84 -3.23
N LYS A 54 13.66 4.57 -3.62
CA LYS A 54 15.07 4.16 -3.40
C LYS A 54 15.37 3.93 -1.91
N GLN A 55 14.86 4.79 -1.03
CA GLN A 55 15.03 4.62 0.42
C GLN A 55 14.34 3.35 0.93
N ALA A 56 13.13 3.06 0.44
CA ALA A 56 12.43 1.83 0.81
C ALA A 56 13.17 0.57 0.32
N LEU A 57 13.71 0.60 -0.90
CA LEU A 57 14.54 -0.49 -1.45
C LEU A 57 15.85 -0.67 -0.67
N ALA A 58 16.40 0.42 -0.11
CA ALA A 58 17.58 0.37 0.76
C ALA A 58 17.27 -0.07 2.20
N GLY A 59 16.06 -0.56 2.49
CA GLY A 59 15.68 -1.14 3.78
C GLY A 59 15.07 -0.15 4.79
N LYS A 60 14.87 1.12 4.43
CA LYS A 60 14.18 2.06 5.31
C LYS A 60 12.68 1.75 5.33
N ASP A 61 12.20 1.10 6.39
CA ASP A 61 10.78 0.82 6.60
C ASP A 61 10.13 1.67 7.71
N ILE A 62 9.34 2.66 7.29
CA ILE A 62 8.55 3.51 8.19
C ILE A 62 7.21 2.88 8.58
N SER A 63 6.84 1.75 7.96
CA SER A 63 5.56 1.06 8.15
C SER A 63 5.61 -0.08 9.16
N LYS A 64 6.79 -0.41 9.70
CA LYS A 64 7.01 -1.45 10.71
C LYS A 64 6.47 -2.83 10.28
N GLY A 65 6.72 -3.23 9.04
CA GLY A 65 6.28 -4.53 8.52
C GLY A 65 4.78 -4.60 8.17
N ALA A 66 4.09 -3.46 8.04
CA ALA A 66 2.68 -3.43 7.69
C ALA A 66 2.40 -4.04 6.31
N LEU A 67 1.28 -4.75 6.22
CA LEU A 67 0.75 -5.34 4.98
C LEU A 67 -0.47 -4.56 4.46
N TYR A 68 -1.07 -3.72 5.30
CA TYR A 68 -2.25 -2.92 4.97
C TYR A 68 -2.04 -1.46 5.37
N PHE A 69 -2.73 -0.56 4.69
CA PHE A 69 -2.80 0.85 5.06
C PHE A 69 -4.16 1.42 4.68
N MET A 70 -4.59 2.46 5.38
CA MET A 70 -5.75 3.26 4.99
C MET A 70 -5.58 4.73 5.38
N CYS A 71 -6.28 5.61 4.68
CA CYS A 71 -6.51 6.98 5.12
C CYS A 71 -7.97 7.06 5.57
N ARG A 72 -8.19 7.08 6.89
CA ARG A 72 -9.52 6.87 7.50
C ARG A 72 -10.56 7.88 7.00
N SER A 73 -10.16 9.13 6.86
CA SER A 73 -11.01 10.21 6.31
C SER A 73 -11.39 10.03 4.84
N ALA A 74 -10.67 9.21 4.09
CA ALA A 74 -10.92 8.93 2.67
C ALA A 74 -11.42 7.50 2.43
N SER A 75 -11.75 6.75 3.48
CA SER A 75 -12.12 5.33 3.41
C SER A 75 -13.59 5.11 3.74
N ASN A 76 -14.21 4.11 3.10
CA ASN A 76 -15.58 3.73 3.39
C ASN A 76 -15.71 3.26 4.86
N PRO A 77 -16.71 3.72 5.64
CA PRO A 77 -16.88 3.34 7.04
C PRO A 77 -16.90 1.83 7.28
N LYS A 78 -17.43 1.03 6.34
CA LYS A 78 -17.43 -0.44 6.44
C LYS A 78 -16.02 -1.03 6.38
N ASN A 79 -15.15 -0.46 5.53
CA ASN A 79 -13.75 -0.88 5.46
C ASN A 79 -13.01 -0.45 6.73
N VAL A 80 -13.26 0.77 7.20
CA VAL A 80 -12.66 1.28 8.44
C VAL A 80 -12.98 0.35 9.62
N ALA A 81 -14.24 -0.06 9.76
CA ALA A 81 -14.65 -1.00 10.80
C ALA A 81 -13.94 -2.37 10.69
N TRP A 82 -13.75 -2.89 9.48
CA TRP A 82 -12.98 -4.12 9.27
C TRP A 82 -11.51 -3.95 9.67
N PHE A 83 -10.87 -2.84 9.29
CA PHE A 83 -9.49 -2.56 9.69
C PHE A 83 -9.34 -2.50 11.22
N ASP A 84 -10.27 -1.85 11.92
CA ASP A 84 -10.22 -1.69 13.37
C ASP A 84 -10.49 -3.01 14.12
N ARG A 85 -11.30 -3.90 13.53
CA ARG A 85 -11.67 -5.18 14.14
C ARG A 85 -10.66 -6.29 13.86
N ASP A 86 -10.17 -6.37 12.62
CA ASP A 86 -9.43 -7.55 12.13
C ASP A 86 -7.91 -7.33 12.05
N LEU A 87 -7.43 -6.09 12.15
CA LEU A 87 -6.00 -5.77 11.98
C LEU A 87 -5.45 -4.94 13.16
N THR A 88 -4.15 -5.06 13.39
CA THR A 88 -3.46 -4.27 14.42
C THR A 88 -2.76 -3.07 13.79
N LYS A 89 -3.08 -1.86 14.24
CA LYS A 89 -2.37 -0.64 13.83
C LYS A 89 -0.94 -0.63 14.38
N VAL A 90 0.05 -0.47 13.51
CA VAL A 90 1.49 -0.49 13.89
C VAL A 90 2.18 0.86 13.73
N ALA A 91 1.68 1.72 12.83
CA ALA A 91 2.26 3.04 12.59
C ALA A 91 1.23 4.00 11.96
N GLN A 92 1.55 5.29 11.97
CA GLN A 92 0.80 6.33 11.27
C GLN A 92 1.77 7.38 10.69
N HIS A 93 1.51 7.82 9.47
CA HIS A 93 2.25 8.90 8.83
C HIS A 93 1.33 9.77 7.98
N GLY A 94 1.17 11.04 8.39
CA GLY A 94 0.12 11.91 7.84
C GLY A 94 -1.26 11.29 8.06
N CYS A 95 -2.08 11.25 7.01
CA CYS A 95 -3.40 10.60 7.09
C CYS A 95 -3.35 9.07 6.96
N HIS A 96 -2.20 8.48 6.62
CA HIS A 96 -2.08 7.04 6.40
C HIS A 96 -1.79 6.32 7.71
N GLU A 97 -2.71 5.45 8.10
CA GLU A 97 -2.55 4.47 9.17
C GLU A 97 -2.09 3.14 8.55
N PHE A 98 -1.13 2.45 9.20
CA PHE A 98 -0.51 1.22 8.73
C PHE A 98 -0.85 0.06 9.69
N PHE A 99 -1.15 -1.10 9.13
CA PHE A 99 -1.68 -2.25 9.87
C PHE A 99 -1.01 -3.56 9.48
N LYS A 100 -0.97 -4.49 10.44
CA LYS A 100 -0.51 -5.87 10.28
C LYS A 100 -1.60 -6.84 10.70
#